data_AF-A0AAX0WLH4-F1
#
_entry.id   AF-A0AAX0WLH4-F1
#
_cell.length_a   1.000
_cell.length_b   1.000
_cell.length_c   1.000
_cell.angle_alpha   90.00
_cell.angle_beta   90.00
_cell.angle_gamma   90.00
#
_symmetry.space_group_name_H-M   'P 1'
#
loop_
_entity.id
_entity.type
_entity.pdbx_description
1 polymer ?
#
loop_
_entity_poly.entity_id
_entity_poly.type
_entity_poly.pdbx_seq_one_letter_code
_entity_poly.pdbx_strand_id
1 'polypeptide(L)'
;MKKERTGKKGNVSRYSAALSERICGHIRCGDSLRKAAEKEGIPHPTVMNWARENADFANQYARACEERLAALEDKLLDLVEKGHEVAPRAEIGGTMLQAVKLEIDTLKWMLAKLMPKKYGDRAALALEGGEKNVEVTHKLPAEAIVPLVAALREIWSEEEES
;
A
#
# COMPACT_ATOMS: atom_id res chain seq x y z
N MET A 1 -33.02 13.00 34.86
CA MET A 1 -31.62 12.57 35.12
C MET A 1 -30.73 13.10 34.00
N LYS A 2 -29.94 14.14 34.26
CA LYS A 2 -28.95 14.66 33.29
C LYS A 2 -27.66 13.84 33.48
N LYS A 3 -27.30 13.00 32.52
CA LYS A 3 -26.00 12.31 32.51
C LYS A 3 -24.92 13.34 32.17
N GLU A 4 -24.19 13.76 33.19
CA GLU A 4 -22.99 14.56 33.07
C GLU A 4 -21.89 13.70 32.44
N ARG A 5 -21.49 14.02 31.19
CA ARG A 5 -20.36 13.38 30.54
C ARG A 5 -19.09 14.02 31.10
N THR A 6 -18.45 13.36 32.06
CA THR A 6 -17.13 13.73 32.57
C THR A 6 -16.07 13.44 31.50
N GLY A 7 -15.90 14.38 30.58
CA GLY A 7 -14.79 14.36 29.62
C GLY A 7 -13.48 14.54 30.37
N LYS A 8 -12.79 13.42 30.60
CA LYS A 8 -11.39 13.40 31.05
C LYS A 8 -10.58 14.09 29.95
N LYS A 9 -10.32 15.40 30.10
CA LYS A 9 -9.43 16.17 29.22
C LYS A 9 -8.03 15.61 29.38
N GLY A 10 -7.74 14.55 28.64
CA GLY A 10 -6.37 14.09 28.42
C GLY A 10 -5.56 15.27 27.92
N ASN A 11 -4.33 15.37 28.39
CA ASN A 11 -3.34 16.34 27.99
C ASN A 11 -2.92 16.10 26.53
N VAL A 12 -3.82 16.40 25.59
CA VAL A 12 -3.62 16.18 24.16
C VAL A 12 -3.56 17.54 23.47
N SER A 13 -2.39 18.19 23.43
CA SER A 13 -2.26 19.37 22.55
C SER A 13 -0.87 19.98 22.33
N ARG A 14 0.17 19.66 23.11
CA ARG A 14 1.44 20.37 22.92
C ARG A 14 2.35 19.66 21.93
N TYR A 15 2.70 20.38 20.85
CA TYR A 15 3.75 19.97 19.94
C TYR A 15 5.06 19.68 20.69
N SER A 16 5.75 18.61 20.31
CA SER A 16 7.14 18.36 20.68
C SER A 16 7.86 17.64 19.54
N ALA A 17 9.15 17.92 19.37
CA ALA A 17 9.97 17.32 18.32
C ALA A 17 10.01 15.78 18.43
N ALA A 18 10.07 15.25 19.65
CA ALA A 18 10.06 13.80 19.89
C ALA A 18 8.73 13.15 19.47
N LEU A 19 7.60 13.83 19.68
CA LEU A 19 6.29 13.34 19.26
C LEU A 19 6.14 13.38 17.74
N SER A 20 6.55 14.47 17.08
CA SER A 20 6.52 14.56 15.63
C SER A 20 7.40 13.50 14.97
N GLU A 21 8.56 13.20 15.55
CA GLU A 21 9.45 12.16 15.04
C GLU A 21 8.82 10.76 15.15
N ARG A 22 8.14 10.43 16.26
CA ARG A 22 7.42 9.15 16.37
C ARG A 22 6.29 9.03 15.36
N ILE A 23 5.51 10.10 15.14
CA ILE A 23 4.48 10.13 14.11
C ILE A 23 5.09 9.89 12.72
N CYS A 24 6.21 10.56 12.41
CA CYS A 24 6.93 10.33 11.16
C CYS A 24 7.46 8.90 11.05
N GLY A 25 7.94 8.31 12.15
CA GLY A 25 8.33 6.90 12.23
C GLY A 25 7.22 5.95 11.80
N HIS A 26 6.00 6.11 12.32
CA HIS A 26 4.86 5.28 11.89
C HIS A 26 4.53 5.47 10.41
N ILE A 27 4.61 6.71 9.90
CA ILE A 27 4.34 7.02 8.49
C ILE A 27 5.36 6.33 7.59
N ARG A 28 6.66 6.39 7.92
CA ARG A 28 7.72 5.71 7.18
C ARG A 28 7.45 4.20 7.04
N CYS A 29 6.86 3.60 8.08
CA CYS A 29 6.50 2.19 8.09
C CYS A 29 5.17 1.85 7.37
N GLY A 30 4.63 2.75 6.53
CA GLY A 30 3.43 2.47 5.73
C GLY A 30 2.13 3.05 6.29
N ASP A 31 2.11 3.62 7.50
CA ASP A 31 0.86 4.12 8.06
C ASP A 31 0.39 5.44 7.43
N SER A 32 -0.93 5.60 7.35
CA SER A 32 -1.52 6.89 7.04
C SER A 32 -1.28 7.87 8.20
N LEU A 33 -1.27 9.18 7.91
CA LEU A 33 -1.17 10.22 8.94
C LEU A 33 -2.26 10.04 10.02
N ARG A 34 -3.47 9.61 9.63
CA ARG A 34 -4.58 9.37 10.56
C ARG A 34 -4.26 8.25 11.54
N LYS A 35 -3.77 7.11 11.04
CA LYS A 35 -3.42 5.95 11.87
C LYS A 35 -2.19 6.23 12.75
N ALA A 36 -1.20 6.93 12.21
CA ALA A 36 -0.03 7.39 12.98
C ALA A 36 -0.43 8.35 14.11
N ALA A 37 -1.32 9.30 13.85
CA ALA A 37 -1.83 10.22 14.87
C ALA A 37 -2.64 9.49 15.94
N GLU A 38 -3.51 8.55 15.54
CA GLU A 38 -4.29 7.72 16.46
C GLU A 38 -3.42 6.89 17.40
N LYS A 39 -2.34 6.26 16.89
CA LYS A 39 -1.37 5.50 17.71
C LYS A 39 -0.72 6.35 18.80
N GLU A 40 -0.49 7.63 18.53
CA GLU A 40 0.07 8.57 19.50
C GLU A 40 -1.01 9.28 20.35
N GLY A 41 -2.28 8.91 20.17
CA GLY A 41 -3.41 9.52 20.87
C GLY A 41 -3.67 10.98 20.48
N ILE A 42 -3.17 11.42 19.33
CA ILE A 42 -3.29 12.80 18.85
C ILE A 42 -4.39 12.89 17.77
N PRO A 43 -5.28 13.90 17.82
CA PRO A 43 -6.20 14.15 16.72
C PRO A 43 -5.44 14.48 15.44
N HIS A 44 -5.77 13.80 14.34
CA HIS A 44 -5.21 14.07 13.02
C HIS A 44 -5.17 15.57 12.64
N PRO A 45 -6.23 16.38 12.87
CA PRO A 45 -6.20 17.80 12.55
C PRO A 45 -5.11 18.57 13.31
N THR A 46 -4.80 18.18 14.55
CA THR A 46 -3.76 18.80 15.37
C THR A 46 -2.38 18.58 14.75
N VAL A 47 -2.09 17.35 14.30
CA VAL A 47 -0.82 17.05 13.62
C VAL A 47 -0.70 17.84 12.32
N MET A 48 -1.80 17.94 11.55
CA MET A 48 -1.79 18.72 10.32
C MET A 48 -1.56 20.22 10.57
N ASN A 49 -2.07 20.77 11.68
CA ASN A 49 -1.78 22.16 12.05
C ASN A 49 -0.31 22.35 12.41
N TRP A 50 0.31 21.43 13.14
CA TRP A 50 1.75 21.50 13.43
C TRP A 50 2.58 21.52 12.14
N ALA A 51 2.22 20.73 11.14
CA ALA A 51 2.94 20.72 9.85
C ALA A 51 2.76 22.03 9.06
N ARG A 52 1.70 22.82 9.32
CA ARG A 52 1.51 24.14 8.71
C ARG A 52 2.28 25.24 9.44
N GLU A 53 2.38 25.12 10.76
CA GLU A 53 2.96 26.15 11.63
C GLU A 53 4.47 25.97 11.85
N ASN A 54 5.01 24.78 11.60
CA ASN A 54 6.42 24.45 11.79
C ASN A 54 7.04 23.87 10.52
N ALA A 55 7.93 24.64 9.89
CA ALA A 55 8.60 24.27 8.64
C ALA A 55 9.52 23.05 8.79
N ASP A 56 10.21 22.89 9.92
CA ASP A 56 11.08 21.74 10.16
C ASP A 56 10.27 20.44 10.22
N PHE A 57 9.12 20.48 10.90
CA PHE A 57 8.22 19.34 10.93
C PHE A 57 7.57 19.08 9.56
N ALA A 58 7.22 20.13 8.81
CA ALA A 58 6.71 19.98 7.46
C ALA A 58 7.68 19.21 6.56
N ASN A 59 8.97 19.54 6.63
CA ASN A 59 10.04 18.87 5.89
C ASN A 59 10.22 17.41 6.33
N GLN A 60 10.21 17.15 7.64
CA GLN A 60 10.27 15.78 8.18
C GLN A 60 9.09 14.94 7.73
N TYR A 61 7.88 15.50 7.77
CA TYR A 61 6.66 14.85 7.34
C TYR A 61 6.67 14.55 5.83
N ALA A 62 7.12 15.50 5.00
CA ALA A 62 7.24 15.31 3.56
C ALA A 62 8.18 14.13 3.24
N ARG A 63 9.36 14.11 3.87
CA ARG A 63 10.32 13.01 3.73
C ARG A 63 9.77 11.67 4.22
N ALA A 64 9.07 11.67 5.35
CA ALA A 64 8.39 10.47 5.85
C ALA A 64 7.33 9.95 4.86
N CYS A 65 6.63 10.84 4.16
CA CYS A 65 5.67 10.46 3.12
C CYS A 65 6.34 9.86 1.89
N GLU A 66 7.54 10.33 1.52
CA GLU A 66 8.34 9.72 0.45
C GLU A 66 8.82 8.32 0.84
N GLU A 67 9.38 8.18 2.04
CA GLU A 67 9.85 6.89 2.58
C GLU A 67 8.69 5.90 2.76
N ARG A 68 7.49 6.37 3.11
CA ARG A 68 6.28 5.55 3.17
C ARG A 68 5.99 4.83 1.85
N LEU A 69 6.32 5.44 0.71
CA LEU A 69 6.05 4.83 -0.58
C LEU A 69 6.83 3.52 -0.76
N ALA A 70 8.08 3.46 -0.29
CA ALA A 70 8.86 2.23 -0.27
C ALA A 70 8.21 1.16 0.62
N ALA A 71 7.78 1.52 1.83
CA ALA A 71 7.08 0.56 2.70
C ALA A 71 5.74 0.05 2.11
N LEU A 72 5.07 0.86 1.28
CA LEU A 72 3.87 0.44 0.57
C LEU A 72 4.17 -0.48 -0.62
N GLU A 73 5.38 -0.40 -1.20
CA GLU A 73 5.86 -1.38 -2.19
C GLU A 73 6.08 -2.73 -1.53
N ASP A 74 6.74 -2.79 -0.38
CA ASP A 74 6.95 -4.04 0.35
C ASP A 74 5.60 -4.67 0.74
N LYS A 75 4.67 -3.85 1.26
CA LYS A 75 3.30 -4.28 1.56
C LYS A 75 2.56 -4.84 0.34
N LEU A 76 2.83 -4.33 -0.86
CA LEU A 76 2.23 -4.85 -2.08
C LEU A 76 2.68 -6.29 -2.34
N LEU A 77 3.96 -6.61 -2.09
CA LEU A 77 4.48 -7.97 -2.21
C LEU A 77 3.83 -8.91 -1.19
N ASP A 78 3.73 -8.48 0.07
CA ASP A 78 3.04 -9.24 1.13
C ASP A 78 1.58 -9.55 0.76
N LEU A 79 0.87 -8.60 0.14
CA LEU A 79 -0.51 -8.78 -0.30
C LEU A 79 -0.64 -9.77 -1.46
N VAL A 80 0.35 -9.81 -2.36
CA VAL A 80 0.38 -10.80 -3.45
C VAL A 80 0.57 -12.20 -2.89
N GLU A 81 1.50 -12.38 -1.95
CA GLU A 81 1.71 -13.66 -1.25
C GLU A 81 0.45 -14.12 -0.51
N LYS A 82 -0.17 -13.22 0.26
CA LYS A 82 -1.46 -13.49 0.91
C LYS A 82 -2.57 -13.83 -0.09
N GLY A 83 -2.55 -13.21 -1.27
CA GLY A 83 -3.46 -13.55 -2.36
C GLY A 83 -3.29 -15.00 -2.81
N HIS A 84 -2.04 -15.48 -2.91
CA HIS A 84 -1.74 -16.88 -3.24
C HIS A 84 -2.17 -17.85 -2.14
N GLU A 85 -2.04 -17.49 -0.86
CA GLU A 85 -2.54 -18.33 0.24
C GLU A 85 -4.07 -18.48 0.24
N VAL A 86 -4.78 -17.41 -0.11
CA VAL A 86 -6.24 -17.37 -0.08
C VAL A 86 -6.84 -18.00 -1.34
N ALA A 87 -6.19 -17.87 -2.51
CA ALA A 87 -6.76 -18.29 -3.79
C ALA A 87 -7.18 -19.78 -3.85
N PRO A 88 -6.43 -20.77 -3.32
CA PRO A 88 -6.82 -22.18 -3.32
C PRO A 88 -8.06 -22.47 -2.47
N ARG A 89 -8.26 -21.68 -1.41
CA ARG A 89 -9.35 -21.83 -0.44
C ARG A 89 -10.55 -20.94 -0.78
N ALA A 90 -10.40 -20.03 -1.72
CA ALA A 90 -11.43 -19.08 -2.10
C ALA A 90 -12.42 -19.74 -3.06
N GLU A 91 -13.70 -19.61 -2.74
CA GLU A 91 -14.75 -19.82 -3.73
C GLU A 91 -14.52 -18.86 -4.91
N ILE A 92 -14.84 -19.29 -6.13
CA ILE A 92 -14.78 -18.43 -7.32
C ILE A 92 -15.69 -17.21 -7.06
N GLY A 93 -15.08 -16.03 -6.93
CA GLY A 93 -15.79 -14.79 -6.58
C GLY A 93 -15.89 -14.49 -5.08
N GLY A 94 -15.19 -15.23 -4.22
CA GLY A 94 -15.17 -15.02 -2.78
C GLY A 94 -14.73 -13.61 -2.36
N THR A 95 -15.41 -13.07 -1.34
CA THR A 95 -15.24 -11.68 -0.87
C THR A 95 -13.80 -11.37 -0.44
N MET A 96 -13.09 -12.33 0.14
CA MET A 96 -11.71 -12.15 0.58
C MET A 96 -10.73 -11.96 -0.59
N LEU A 97 -10.84 -12.79 -1.65
CA LEU A 97 -9.99 -12.67 -2.83
C LEU A 97 -10.25 -11.33 -3.55
N GLN A 98 -11.51 -10.90 -3.63
CA GLN A 98 -11.88 -9.60 -4.19
C GLN A 98 -11.33 -8.44 -3.35
N ALA A 99 -11.33 -8.56 -2.02
CA ALA A 99 -10.74 -7.55 -1.14
C ALA A 99 -9.21 -7.43 -1.36
N VAL A 100 -8.48 -8.55 -1.39
CA VAL A 100 -7.03 -8.55 -1.65
C VAL A 100 -6.73 -7.96 -3.03
N LYS A 101 -7.49 -8.35 -4.05
CA LYS A 101 -7.36 -7.78 -5.40
C LYS A 101 -7.58 -6.28 -5.41
N LEU A 102 -8.63 -5.79 -4.74
CA LEU A 102 -8.93 -4.37 -4.64
C LEU A 102 -7.82 -3.59 -3.92
N GLU A 103 -7.22 -4.16 -2.87
CA GLU A 103 -6.09 -3.57 -2.17
C GLU A 103 -4.86 -3.46 -3.07
N ILE A 104 -4.51 -4.53 -3.79
CA ILE A 104 -3.42 -4.56 -4.78
C ILE A 104 -3.62 -3.49 -5.86
N ASP A 105 -4.82 -3.43 -6.45
CA ASP A 105 -5.14 -2.48 -7.53
C ASP A 105 -5.07 -1.02 -7.03
N THR A 106 -5.54 -0.77 -5.81
CA THR A 106 -5.48 0.56 -5.18
C THR A 106 -4.04 1.00 -4.92
N LEU A 107 -3.20 0.11 -4.39
CA LEU A 107 -1.78 0.39 -4.14
C LEU A 107 -1.04 0.63 -5.46
N LYS A 108 -1.24 -0.23 -6.46
CA LYS A 108 -0.63 -0.07 -7.79
C LYS A 108 -1.00 1.28 -8.41
N TRP A 109 -2.27 1.65 -8.39
CA TRP A 109 -2.73 2.95 -8.92
C TRP A 109 -2.06 4.12 -8.19
N MET A 110 -2.03 4.06 -6.86
CA MET A 110 -1.42 5.11 -6.04
C MET A 110 0.09 5.22 -6.30
N LEU A 111 0.83 4.11 -6.34
CA LEU A 111 2.27 4.08 -6.60
C LEU A 111 2.59 4.61 -8.01
N ALA A 112 1.79 4.28 -9.02
CA ALA A 112 1.94 4.81 -10.38
C ALA A 112 1.78 6.34 -10.45
N LYS A 113 0.90 6.92 -9.64
CA LYS A 113 0.67 8.37 -9.56
C LYS A 113 1.72 9.11 -8.73
N LEU A 114 2.15 8.52 -7.62
CA LEU A 114 3.08 9.16 -6.68
C LEU A 114 4.55 8.95 -7.07
N MET A 115 4.87 7.87 -7.78
CA MET A 115 6.22 7.56 -8.29
C MET A 115 6.19 7.26 -9.79
N PRO A 116 5.81 8.24 -10.63
CA PRO A 116 5.64 8.02 -12.07
C PRO A 116 6.94 7.61 -12.77
N LYS A 117 8.11 8.00 -12.23
CA LYS A 117 9.42 7.59 -12.78
C LYS A 117 9.68 6.09 -12.62
N LYS A 118 9.19 5.47 -11.53
CA LYS A 118 9.44 4.05 -11.19
C LYS A 118 8.29 3.15 -11.63
N TYR A 119 7.04 3.58 -11.43
CA TYR A 119 5.83 2.79 -11.69
C TYR A 119 4.86 3.40 -12.69
N GLY A 120 5.18 4.57 -13.26
CA GLY A 120 4.35 5.15 -14.30
C GLY A 120 4.37 4.28 -15.55
N ASP A 121 3.24 4.21 -16.24
CA ASP A 121 3.15 3.54 -17.52
C ASP A 121 4.14 4.18 -18.50
N ARG A 122 5.14 3.42 -18.93
CA ARG A 122 6.05 3.84 -19.99
C ARG A 122 5.29 3.75 -21.30
N ALA A 123 4.60 4.82 -21.65
CA ALA A 123 4.16 4.98 -23.03
C ALA A 123 5.42 5.05 -23.91
N ALA A 124 5.59 4.06 -24.78
CA ALA A 124 6.54 4.18 -25.87
C ALA A 124 6.08 5.36 -26.73
N LEU A 125 6.69 6.53 -26.54
CA LEU A 125 6.60 7.60 -27.51
C LEU A 125 7.22 7.05 -28.79
N ALA A 126 6.38 6.69 -29.75
CA ALA A 126 6.80 6.40 -31.11
C ALA A 126 7.51 7.65 -31.64
N LEU A 127 8.85 7.60 -31.69
CA LEU A 127 9.60 8.51 -32.53
C LEU A 127 9.15 8.22 -33.96
N GLU A 128 8.60 9.23 -34.63
CA GLU A 128 8.16 9.16 -36.03
C GLU A 128 9.31 8.63 -36.91
N GLY A 129 9.19 7.37 -37.33
CA GLY A 129 10.24 6.69 -38.06
C GLY A 129 10.03 5.18 -38.20
N GLY A 130 8.99 4.78 -38.94
CA GLY A 130 8.86 3.42 -39.50
C GLY A 130 7.73 2.58 -38.91
N GLU A 131 6.73 2.30 -39.74
CA GLU A 131 5.58 1.44 -39.46
C GLU A 131 5.99 0.06 -38.93
N LYS A 132 5.62 -0.21 -37.67
CA LYS A 132 4.92 -1.41 -37.19
C LYS A 132 4.74 -1.31 -35.68
N ASN A 133 3.50 -1.15 -35.24
CA ASN A 133 3.17 -1.40 -33.84
C ASN A 133 3.43 -2.88 -33.54
N VAL A 134 4.33 -3.16 -32.59
CA VAL A 134 4.45 -4.51 -32.03
C VAL A 134 3.33 -4.67 -31.01
N GLU A 135 2.23 -5.30 -31.40
CA GLU A 135 1.24 -5.81 -30.44
C GLU A 135 1.89 -6.93 -29.63
N VAL A 136 2.37 -6.63 -28.43
CA VAL A 136 2.75 -7.66 -27.46
C VAL A 136 1.47 -8.15 -26.77
N THR A 137 0.70 -8.97 -27.49
CA THR A 137 -0.30 -9.83 -26.84
C THR A 137 0.44 -11.05 -26.28
N HIS A 138 0.89 -10.97 -25.03
CA HIS A 138 1.28 -12.16 -24.27
C HIS A 138 0.03 -12.99 -23.95
N LYS A 139 -0.51 -13.68 -24.95
CA LYS A 139 -1.35 -14.85 -24.72
C LYS A 139 -0.40 -16.03 -24.53
N LEU A 140 -0.29 -16.51 -23.29
CA LEU A 140 0.28 -17.83 -23.05
C LEU A 140 -0.50 -18.82 -23.94
N PRO A 141 0.17 -19.59 -24.81
CA PRO A 141 -0.52 -20.58 -25.62
C PRO A 141 -1.24 -21.54 -24.68
N ALA A 142 -2.46 -21.95 -25.02
CA ALA A 142 -3.28 -22.81 -24.15
C ALA A 142 -2.55 -24.12 -23.76
N GLU A 143 -1.65 -24.57 -24.63
CA GLU A 143 -0.74 -25.70 -24.43
C GLU A 143 0.27 -25.49 -23.29
N ALA A 144 0.67 -24.25 -23.00
CA ALA A 144 1.58 -23.91 -21.91
C ALA A 144 0.86 -23.72 -20.56
N ILE A 145 -0.47 -23.57 -20.56
CA ILE A 145 -1.26 -23.38 -19.33
C ILE A 145 -1.37 -24.70 -18.57
N VAL A 146 -1.59 -25.82 -19.28
CA VAL A 146 -1.74 -27.15 -18.69
C VAL A 146 -0.51 -27.61 -17.87
N PRO A 147 0.72 -27.56 -18.40
CA PRO A 147 1.91 -27.94 -17.63
C PRO A 147 2.20 -26.97 -16.48
N LEU A 148 1.86 -25.68 -16.61
CA LEU A 148 2.05 -24.70 -15.54
C LEU A 148 1.09 -24.97 -14.36
N VAL A 149 -0.17 -25.31 -14.67
CA VAL A 149 -1.17 -25.72 -13.66
C VAL A 149 -0.79 -27.06 -13.03
N ALA A 150 -0.21 -28.00 -13.78
CA ALA A 150 0.28 -29.26 -13.24
C ALA A 150 1.49 -29.05 -12.31
N ALA A 151 2.47 -28.25 -12.71
CA ALA A 151 3.63 -27.93 -11.89
C ALA A 151 3.25 -27.19 -10.60
N LEU A 152 2.31 -26.25 -10.67
CA LEU A 152 1.78 -25.57 -9.47
C LEU A 152 1.05 -26.55 -8.53
N ARG A 153 0.37 -27.57 -9.06
CA ARG A 153 -0.27 -28.62 -8.25
C ARG A 153 0.74 -29.55 -7.58
N GLU A 154 1.83 -29.90 -8.25
CA GLU A 154 2.90 -30.70 -7.64
C GLU A 154 3.61 -29.91 -6.53
N ILE A 155 3.96 -28.66 -6.79
CA ILE A 155 4.59 -27.77 -5.78
C ILE A 155 3.69 -27.63 -4.54
N TRP A 156 2.38 -27.49 -4.74
CA TRP A 156 1.42 -27.37 -3.63
C TRP A 156 1.00 -28.70 -3.00
N SER A 157 1.38 -29.84 -3.60
CA SER A 157 1.17 -31.18 -3.04
C SER A 157 2.36 -31.63 -2.18
N GLU A 158 3.58 -31.15 -2.48
CA GLU A 158 4.78 -31.44 -1.68
C GLU A 158 4.79 -30.70 -0.32
N GLU A 159 4.03 -29.61 -0.18
CA GLU A 159 3.90 -28.87 1.08
C GLU A 159 2.89 -29.48 2.07
N GLU A 160 2.01 -30.40 1.64
CA GLU A 160 1.06 -31.10 2.55
C GLU A 160 1.63 -32.41 3.14
N GLU A 161 2.79 -32.88 2.66
CA GLU A 161 3.44 -34.13 3.10
C GLU A 161 4.72 -33.93 3.94
N SER A 162 5.04 -32.68 4.35
CA SER A 162 6.15 -32.35 5.26
C SER A 162 5.68 -31.68 6.56
#